data_AF-A0A6I8N0P8-F1
#
_entry.id   AF-A0A6I8N0P8-F1
#
_cell.length_a   1.000
_cell.length_b   1.000
_cell.length_c   1.000
_cell.angle_alpha   90.00
_cell.angle_beta   90.00
_cell.angle_gamma   90.00
#
_symmetry.space_group_name_H-M   'P 1'
#
loop_
_entity.id
_entity.type
_entity.pdbx_description
1 polymer ?
#
loop_
_entity_poly.entity_id
_entity_poly.type
_entity_poly.pdbx_seq_one_letter_code
_entity_poly.pdbx_strand_id
1 'polypeptide(L)'
;MPWPRPPAGLAFCACHLAAHLTNKYVLTTLKFTYPTLFQGWQTLIGGLLLHLSWKLGWVEISSGSRSHVLAWLPASVLFVGIIYAGSRALSRLPVPVFLTLHSAADGLVCAFRRIVLRERTSLPKISSALFVLAAAACLPHHDAQFDQEGYFWALSHLLCVGAYKILLKAQKSNVLSDIDQQYLNYIFSAVLLTFASYPTGELLRAVEFPFLYFYRFHSSCWASGFLGFFLSLSTVKLKSQMAPGLCTGWMVFAKPPARWTRRSLAGLLGEVEHVEERWGRPRSPEAAGGWISSCEASEGKNQGSHEN
;
A
#
# COMPACT_ATOMS: atom_id res chain seq x y z
N MET A 1 -2.73 34.72 -9.49
CA MET A 1 -3.52 33.57 -9.98
C MET A 1 -4.09 32.85 -8.77
N PRO A 2 -5.41 32.79 -8.56
CA PRO A 2 -5.96 32.16 -7.37
C PRO A 2 -5.83 30.64 -7.49
N TRP A 3 -5.07 30.02 -6.60
CA TRP A 3 -4.95 28.58 -6.47
C TRP A 3 -6.31 28.00 -6.04
N PRO A 4 -7.10 27.35 -6.91
CA PRO A 4 -8.44 26.95 -6.52
C PRO A 4 -8.34 25.67 -5.67
N ARG A 5 -8.88 25.74 -4.45
CA ARG A 5 -9.19 24.63 -3.53
C ARG A 5 -7.99 23.86 -2.93
N PRO A 6 -7.16 24.50 -2.09
CA PRO A 6 -6.12 23.82 -1.32
C PRO A 6 -6.57 22.62 -0.45
N PRO A 7 -7.79 22.56 0.13
CA PRO A 7 -8.14 21.47 1.05
C PRO A 7 -8.12 20.07 0.41
N ALA A 8 -8.61 19.93 -0.83
CA ALA A 8 -8.65 18.64 -1.51
C ALA A 8 -7.24 18.14 -1.89
N GLY A 9 -6.37 19.05 -2.33
CA GLY A 9 -4.96 18.76 -2.62
C GLY A 9 -4.17 18.39 -1.37
N LEU A 10 -4.36 19.13 -0.27
CA LEU A 10 -3.73 18.84 1.01
C LEU A 10 -4.22 17.51 1.60
N ALA A 11 -5.52 17.24 1.54
CA ALA A 11 -6.10 15.98 1.99
C ALA A 11 -5.53 14.79 1.17
N PHE A 12 -5.43 14.94 -0.15
CA PHE A 12 -4.79 13.94 -1.01
C PHE A 12 -3.33 13.71 -0.60
N CYS A 13 -2.54 14.77 -0.40
CA CYS A 13 -1.14 14.66 0.00
C CYS A 13 -0.99 13.96 1.36
N ALA A 14 -1.81 14.33 2.35
CA ALA A 14 -1.81 13.72 3.66
C ALA A 14 -2.17 12.23 3.59
N CYS A 15 -3.22 11.86 2.85
CA CYS A 15 -3.62 10.47 2.66
C CYS A 15 -2.53 9.67 1.92
N HIS A 16 -1.95 10.25 0.86
CA HIS A 16 -0.89 9.62 0.08
C HIS A 16 0.32 9.31 0.95
N LEU A 17 0.74 10.28 1.75
CA LEU A 17 1.88 10.17 2.63
C LEU A 17 1.64 9.15 3.75
N ALA A 18 0.49 9.24 4.43
CA ALA A 18 0.10 8.31 5.48
C ALA A 18 -0.01 6.88 4.96
N ALA A 19 -0.58 6.66 3.78
CA ALA A 19 -0.68 5.34 3.15
C ALA A 19 0.70 4.75 2.86
N HIS A 20 1.63 5.52 2.27
CA HIS A 20 2.98 5.03 1.98
C HIS A 20 3.78 4.72 3.25
N LEU A 21 3.70 5.58 4.27
CA LEU A 21 4.38 5.35 5.53
C LEU A 21 3.80 4.15 6.28
N THR A 22 2.48 4.00 6.33
CA THR A 22 1.81 2.86 6.97
C THR A 22 2.17 1.56 6.27
N ASN A 23 2.13 1.54 4.92
CA ASN A 23 2.54 0.36 4.15
C ASN A 23 4.01 0.02 4.40
N LYS A 24 4.91 1.02 4.39
CA LYS A 24 6.34 0.79 4.67
C LYS A 24 6.56 0.28 6.10
N TYR A 25 5.85 0.82 7.08
CA TYR A 25 5.92 0.38 8.47
C TYR A 25 5.49 -1.09 8.61
N VAL A 26 4.35 -1.48 8.02
CA VAL A 26 3.88 -2.87 8.06
C VAL A 26 4.85 -3.82 7.35
N LEU A 27 5.31 -3.45 6.15
CA LEU A 27 6.11 -4.33 5.29
C LEU A 27 7.57 -4.45 5.75
N THR A 28 8.15 -3.38 6.28
CA THR A 28 9.59 -3.32 6.63
C THR A 28 9.83 -3.34 8.14
N THR A 29 9.09 -2.54 8.93
CA THR A 29 9.30 -2.45 10.38
C THR A 29 8.70 -3.64 11.11
N LEU A 30 7.43 -3.96 10.85
CA LEU A 30 6.78 -5.15 11.41
C LEU A 30 7.24 -6.44 10.71
N LYS A 31 7.95 -6.35 9.58
CA LYS A 31 8.42 -7.48 8.77
C LYS A 31 7.30 -8.39 8.27
N PHE A 32 6.08 -7.85 8.10
CA PHE A 32 4.97 -8.58 7.48
C PHE A 32 5.19 -8.67 5.96
N THR A 33 6.09 -9.56 5.55
CA THR A 33 6.55 -9.70 4.16
C THR A 33 5.64 -10.61 3.33
N TYR A 34 4.33 -10.54 3.59
CA TYR A 34 3.30 -11.36 2.92
C TYR A 34 2.36 -10.51 2.03
N PRO A 35 2.84 -9.94 0.90
CA PRO A 35 2.06 -8.99 0.12
C PRO A 35 0.78 -9.53 -0.52
N THR A 36 0.62 -10.83 -0.82
CA THR A 36 -0.69 -11.30 -1.30
C THR A 36 -1.78 -11.11 -0.25
N LEU A 37 -1.48 -11.48 1.01
CA LEU A 37 -2.41 -11.34 2.12
C LEU A 37 -2.61 -9.86 2.48
N PHE A 38 -1.52 -9.09 2.56
CA PHE A 38 -1.61 -7.67 2.92
C PHE A 38 -2.40 -6.87 1.88
N GLN A 39 -2.07 -7.04 0.59
CA GLN A 39 -2.79 -6.36 -0.48
C GLN A 39 -4.21 -6.92 -0.67
N GLY A 40 -4.41 -8.22 -0.48
CA GLY A 40 -5.73 -8.85 -0.48
C GLY A 40 -6.63 -8.26 0.59
N TRP A 41 -6.12 -8.09 1.81
CA TRP A 41 -6.81 -7.42 2.90
C TRP A 41 -7.14 -5.95 2.58
N GLN A 42 -6.16 -5.17 2.12
CA GLN A 42 -6.38 -3.75 1.79
C GLN A 42 -7.43 -3.58 0.69
N THR A 43 -7.39 -4.41 -0.35
CA THR A 43 -8.35 -4.37 -1.46
C THR A 43 -9.73 -4.89 -1.06
N LEU A 44 -9.82 -5.87 -0.16
CA LEU A 44 -11.07 -6.31 0.44
C LEU A 44 -11.73 -5.17 1.24
N ILE A 45 -11.00 -4.55 2.19
CA ILE A 45 -11.52 -3.43 2.99
C ILE A 45 -11.88 -2.25 2.09
N GLY A 46 -11.03 -1.88 1.13
CA GLY A 46 -11.32 -0.82 0.17
C GLY A 46 -12.58 -1.10 -0.66
N GLY A 47 -12.75 -2.35 -1.13
CA GLY A 47 -13.94 -2.78 -1.88
C GLY A 47 -15.21 -2.75 -1.04
N LEU A 48 -15.16 -3.23 0.21
CA LEU A 48 -16.28 -3.19 1.15
C LEU A 48 -16.70 -1.76 1.48
N LEU A 49 -15.74 -0.89 1.80
CA LEU A 49 -16.02 0.53 2.09
C LEU A 49 -16.61 1.25 0.88
N LEU A 50 -16.13 0.95 -0.33
CA LEU A 50 -16.68 1.54 -1.55
C LEU A 50 -18.09 1.01 -1.85
N HIS A 51 -18.35 -0.28 -1.62
CA HIS A 51 -19.68 -0.87 -1.73
C HIS A 51 -20.67 -0.28 -0.71
N LEU A 52 -20.24 -0.10 0.55
CA LEU A 52 -21.05 0.55 1.57
C LEU A 52 -21.34 2.01 1.21
N SER A 53 -20.32 2.73 0.73
CA SER A 53 -20.49 4.11 0.27
C SER A 53 -21.50 4.21 -0.88
N TRP A 54 -21.53 3.21 -1.77
CA TRP A 54 -22.54 3.12 -2.82
C TRP A 54 -23.94 2.86 -2.26
N LYS A 55 -24.09 1.93 -1.32
CA LYS A 55 -25.38 1.66 -0.65
C LYS A 55 -25.90 2.85 0.14
N LEU A 56 -25.02 3.67 0.69
CA LEU A 56 -25.35 4.92 1.39
C LEU A 56 -25.59 6.10 0.43
N GLY A 57 -25.42 5.93 -0.89
CA GLY A 57 -25.59 6.99 -1.89
C GLY A 57 -24.48 8.05 -1.89
N TRP A 58 -23.33 7.78 -1.25
CA TRP A 58 -22.19 8.70 -1.22
C TRP A 58 -21.35 8.66 -2.50
N VAL A 59 -21.40 7.55 -3.23
CA VAL A 59 -20.76 7.37 -4.54
C VAL A 59 -21.71 6.66 -5.49
N GLU A 60 -21.67 7.06 -6.75
CA GLU A 60 -22.42 6.40 -7.82
C GLU A 60 -21.54 5.31 -8.43
N ILE A 61 -21.97 4.06 -8.30
CA ILE A 61 -21.40 2.92 -9.02
C ILE A 61 -22.40 2.53 -10.09
N SER A 62 -21.97 2.59 -11.35
CA SER A 62 -22.79 2.20 -12.49
C SER A 62 -22.84 0.67 -12.56
N SER A 63 -24.03 0.09 -12.75
CA SER A 63 -24.17 -1.32 -13.08
C SER A 63 -23.70 -1.55 -14.53
N GLY A 64 -22.38 -1.64 -14.73
CA GLY A 64 -21.79 -1.89 -16.04
C GLY A 64 -22.33 -3.18 -16.64
N SER A 65 -22.55 -3.19 -17.96
CA SER A 65 -22.89 -4.43 -18.65
C SER A 65 -21.75 -5.46 -18.48
N ARG A 66 -22.08 -6.76 -18.53
CA ARG A 66 -21.08 -7.84 -18.39
C ARG A 66 -19.91 -7.67 -19.38
N SER A 67 -20.17 -7.16 -20.58
CA SER A 67 -19.13 -6.89 -21.58
C SER A 67 -18.14 -5.82 -21.13
N HIS A 68 -18.59 -4.77 -20.43
CA HIS A 68 -17.68 -3.75 -19.88
C HIS A 68 -16.81 -4.31 -18.76
N VAL A 69 -17.38 -5.13 -17.87
CA VAL A 69 -16.63 -5.79 -16.80
C VAL A 69 -15.57 -6.74 -17.39
N LEU A 70 -15.93 -7.55 -18.38
CA LEU A 70 -15.00 -8.45 -19.05
C LEU A 70 -13.90 -7.70 -19.81
N ALA A 71 -14.23 -6.61 -20.48
CA ALA A 71 -13.25 -5.76 -21.15
C ALA A 71 -12.28 -5.10 -20.15
N TRP A 72 -12.70 -4.90 -18.89
CA TRP A 72 -11.87 -4.32 -17.84
C TRP A 72 -10.92 -5.33 -17.17
N LEU A 73 -11.16 -6.63 -17.33
CA LEU A 73 -10.34 -7.69 -16.69
C LEU A 73 -8.83 -7.53 -16.90
N PRO A 74 -8.31 -7.24 -18.12
CA PRO A 74 -6.86 -7.09 -18.30
C PRO A 74 -6.30 -5.91 -17.51
N ALA A 75 -7.06 -4.83 -17.35
CA ALA A 75 -6.67 -3.69 -16.52
C ALA A 75 -6.64 -4.08 -15.04
N SER A 76 -7.63 -4.84 -14.57
CA SER A 76 -7.62 -5.35 -13.19
C SER A 76 -6.47 -6.32 -12.91
N VAL A 77 -6.10 -7.19 -13.84
CA VAL A 77 -4.91 -8.05 -13.70
C VAL A 77 -3.63 -7.23 -13.60
N LEU A 78 -3.48 -6.19 -14.45
CA LEU A 78 -2.36 -5.26 -14.35
C LEU A 78 -2.36 -4.52 -13.01
N PHE A 79 -3.54 -4.13 -12.51
CA PHE A 79 -3.67 -3.50 -11.19
C PHE A 79 -3.21 -4.42 -10.05
N VAL A 80 -3.53 -5.72 -10.11
CA VAL A 80 -2.99 -6.72 -9.17
C VAL A 80 -1.46 -6.76 -9.24
N GLY A 81 -0.89 -6.74 -10.44
CA GLY A 81 0.55 -6.63 -10.63
C GLY A 81 1.15 -5.36 -10.01
N ILE A 82 0.48 -4.21 -10.17
CA ILE A 82 0.90 -2.92 -9.58
C ILE A 82 0.99 -3.03 -8.05
N ILE A 83 -0.08 -3.47 -7.39
CA ILE A 83 -0.14 -3.49 -5.91
C ILE A 83 0.78 -4.57 -5.32
N TYR A 84 0.88 -5.73 -5.97
CA TYR A 84 1.74 -6.82 -5.51
C TYR A 84 3.22 -6.48 -5.68
N ALA A 85 3.66 -6.15 -6.91
CA ALA A 85 5.05 -5.81 -7.18
C ALA A 85 5.46 -4.52 -6.45
N GLY A 86 4.55 -3.55 -6.33
CA GLY A 86 4.77 -2.32 -5.58
C GLY A 86 5.05 -2.59 -4.11
N SER A 87 4.31 -3.52 -3.49
CA SER A 87 4.53 -3.90 -2.09
C SER A 87 5.83 -4.66 -1.88
N ARG A 88 6.18 -5.58 -2.79
CA ARG A 88 7.47 -6.28 -2.77
C ARG A 88 8.64 -5.30 -2.88
N ALA A 89 8.57 -4.37 -3.84
CA ALA A 89 9.57 -3.33 -4.03
C ALA A 89 9.66 -2.41 -2.80
N LEU A 90 8.53 -1.92 -2.30
CA LEU A 90 8.48 -1.02 -1.14
C LEU A 90 9.02 -1.68 0.13
N SER A 91 8.86 -3.00 0.30
CA SER A 91 9.39 -3.74 1.45
C SER A 91 10.92 -3.73 1.51
N ARG A 92 11.59 -3.72 0.35
CA ARG A 92 13.05 -3.84 0.20
C ARG A 92 13.74 -2.50 -0.04
N LEU A 93 13.19 -1.69 -0.94
CA LEU A 93 13.80 -0.43 -1.33
C LEU A 93 13.48 0.69 -0.33
N PRO A 94 14.39 1.66 -0.17
CA PRO A 94 14.08 2.92 0.48
C PRO A 94 12.91 3.62 -0.22
N VAL A 95 11.98 4.21 0.54
CA VAL A 95 10.80 4.91 -0.02
C VAL A 95 11.17 5.92 -1.12
N PRO A 96 12.24 6.74 -0.99
CA PRO A 96 12.58 7.70 -2.05
C PRO A 96 13.07 7.04 -3.35
N VAL A 97 13.78 5.91 -3.24
CA VAL A 97 14.22 5.09 -4.38
C VAL A 97 13.00 4.54 -5.09
N PHE A 98 12.08 3.92 -4.34
CA PHE A 98 10.81 3.41 -4.86
C PHE A 98 9.98 4.49 -5.57
N LEU A 99 9.81 5.67 -4.96
CA LEU A 99 9.04 6.77 -5.56
C LEU A 99 9.69 7.32 -6.85
N THR A 100 11.01 7.32 -6.94
CA THR A 100 11.74 7.73 -8.16
C THR A 100 11.49 6.73 -9.28
N LEU A 101 11.64 5.43 -9.01
CA LEU A 101 11.36 4.37 -9.98
C LEU A 101 9.87 4.33 -10.38
N HIS A 102 8.95 4.51 -9.43
CA HIS A 102 7.52 4.63 -9.70
C HIS A 102 7.20 5.80 -10.64
N SER A 103 7.86 6.95 -10.43
CA SER A 103 7.68 8.14 -11.27
C SER A 103 8.15 7.92 -12.72
N ALA A 104 9.08 7.00 -12.95
CA ALA A 104 9.53 6.64 -14.29
C ALA A 104 8.43 6.02 -15.16
N ALA A 105 7.32 5.55 -14.56
CA ALA A 105 6.19 5.02 -15.32
C ALA A 105 5.57 6.08 -16.24
N ASP A 106 5.48 7.33 -15.77
CA ASP A 106 4.99 8.43 -16.60
C ASP A 106 5.94 8.74 -17.76
N GLY A 107 7.26 8.62 -17.51
CA GLY A 107 8.29 8.74 -18.55
C GLY A 107 8.17 7.65 -19.61
N LEU A 108 7.98 6.39 -19.19
CA LEU A 108 7.82 5.25 -20.08
C LEU A 108 6.55 5.36 -20.93
N VAL A 109 5.43 5.76 -20.33
CA VAL A 109 4.17 6.01 -21.05
C VAL A 109 4.35 7.15 -22.06
N CYS A 110 5.03 8.24 -21.68
CA CYS A 110 5.33 9.35 -22.59
C CYS A 110 6.16 8.87 -23.80
N ALA A 111 7.22 8.09 -23.54
CA ALA A 111 8.07 7.52 -24.57
C ALA A 111 7.29 6.58 -25.52
N PHE A 112 6.49 5.68 -24.96
CA PHE A 112 5.64 4.76 -25.74
C PHE A 112 4.69 5.53 -26.67
N ARG A 113 3.96 6.53 -26.15
CA ARG A 113 3.02 7.32 -26.96
C ARG A 113 3.71 8.08 -28.08
N ARG A 114 4.91 8.59 -27.83
CA ARG A 114 5.69 9.34 -28.83
C ARG A 114 6.29 8.45 -29.91
N ILE A 115 6.84 7.29 -29.53
CA ILE A 115 7.57 6.39 -30.43
C ILE A 115 6.60 5.48 -31.18
N VAL A 116 5.68 4.84 -30.46
CA VAL A 116 4.77 3.80 -30.99
C VAL A 116 3.51 4.44 -31.57
N LEU A 117 2.81 5.27 -30.78
CA LEU A 117 1.56 5.91 -31.23
C LEU A 117 1.78 7.16 -32.09
N ARG A 118 3.04 7.60 -32.25
CA ARG A 118 3.44 8.80 -33.03
C ARG A 118 2.68 10.08 -32.65
N GLU A 119 2.22 10.18 -31.40
CA GLU A 119 1.51 11.36 -30.93
C GLU A 119 2.46 12.57 -30.80
N ARG A 120 1.97 13.77 -31.14
CA ARG A 120 2.70 15.01 -30.91
C ARG A 120 2.75 15.32 -29.41
N THR A 121 3.94 15.22 -28.82
CA THR A 121 4.22 15.62 -27.43
C THR A 121 5.03 16.91 -27.41
N SER A 122 4.73 17.82 -26.48
CA SER A 122 5.48 19.07 -26.34
C SER A 122 6.92 18.83 -25.86
N LEU A 123 7.87 19.64 -26.32
CA LEU A 123 9.29 19.50 -25.99
C LEU A 123 9.58 19.47 -24.47
N PRO A 124 8.93 20.29 -23.62
CA PRO A 124 9.15 20.23 -22.17
C PRO A 124 8.73 18.89 -21.56
N LYS A 125 7.66 18.26 -22.07
CA LYS A 125 7.22 16.94 -21.59
C LYS A 125 8.19 15.84 -21.99
N ILE A 126 8.79 15.93 -23.17
CA ILE A 126 9.83 15.00 -23.63
C ILE A 126 11.07 15.15 -22.75
N SER A 127 11.54 16.39 -22.56
CA SER A 127 12.72 16.68 -21.72
C SER A 127 12.52 16.15 -20.29
N SER A 128 11.36 16.42 -19.68
CA SER A 128 11.03 15.89 -18.35
C SER A 128 10.98 14.37 -18.32
N ALA A 129 10.37 13.72 -19.32
CA ALA A 129 10.32 12.26 -19.39
C ALA A 129 11.71 11.62 -19.51
N LEU A 130 12.57 12.18 -20.37
CA LEU A 130 13.96 11.72 -20.52
C LEU A 130 14.75 11.89 -19.23
N PHE A 131 14.59 13.02 -18.54
CA PHE A 131 15.27 13.27 -17.27
C PHE A 131 14.86 12.23 -16.20
N VAL A 132 13.57 11.94 -16.06
CA VAL A 132 13.08 10.95 -15.08
C VAL A 132 13.56 9.54 -15.44
N LEU A 133 13.54 9.18 -16.73
CA LEU A 133 14.04 7.88 -17.19
C LEU A 133 15.55 7.73 -16.95
N ALA A 134 16.33 8.77 -17.22
CA ALA A 134 17.76 8.80 -16.95
C ALA A 134 18.04 8.67 -15.44
N ALA A 135 17.32 9.43 -14.61
CA ALA A 135 17.44 9.32 -13.15
C ALA A 135 17.12 7.91 -12.65
N ALA A 136 16.06 7.27 -13.15
CA ALA A 136 15.69 5.91 -12.80
C ALA A 136 16.71 4.87 -13.28
N ALA A 137 17.31 5.06 -14.47
CA ALA A 137 18.32 4.17 -15.03
C ALA A 137 19.67 4.27 -14.30
N CYS A 138 20.07 5.46 -13.84
CA CYS A 138 21.31 5.65 -13.09
C CYS A 138 21.19 5.22 -11.62
N LEU A 139 19.97 5.16 -11.08
CA LEU A 139 19.73 4.90 -9.65
C LEU A 139 20.36 3.60 -9.12
N PRO A 140 20.24 2.44 -9.79
CA PRO A 140 20.85 1.18 -9.32
C PRO A 140 22.37 1.26 -9.17
N HIS A 141 23.04 2.05 -10.02
CA HIS A 141 24.50 2.19 -10.02
C HIS A 141 25.03 3.07 -8.91
N HIS A 142 24.17 3.92 -8.33
CA HIS A 142 24.55 4.89 -7.30
C HIS A 142 23.87 4.63 -5.95
N ASP A 143 23.10 3.54 -5.82
CA ASP A 143 22.46 3.16 -4.57
C ASP A 143 23.44 2.37 -3.69
N ALA A 144 23.85 2.98 -2.57
CA ALA A 144 24.68 2.34 -1.57
C ALA A 144 23.97 1.17 -0.86
N GLN A 145 22.63 1.09 -0.95
CA GLN A 145 21.80 0.02 -0.39
C GLN A 145 21.18 -0.83 -1.50
N PHE A 146 21.93 -1.08 -2.58
CA PHE A 146 21.45 -1.84 -3.72
C PHE A 146 20.90 -3.22 -3.31
N ASP A 147 19.62 -3.47 -3.65
CA ASP A 147 18.93 -4.74 -3.43
C ASP A 147 18.36 -5.23 -4.76
N GLN A 148 18.99 -6.25 -5.35
CA GLN A 148 18.65 -6.77 -6.67
C GLN A 148 17.17 -7.18 -6.78
N GLU A 149 16.65 -7.86 -5.77
CA GLU A 149 15.26 -8.30 -5.70
C GLU A 149 14.31 -7.09 -5.65
N GLY A 150 14.64 -6.09 -4.85
CA GLY A 150 13.89 -4.84 -4.73
C GLY A 150 13.79 -4.10 -6.06
N TYR A 151 14.91 -3.98 -6.79
CA TYR A 151 14.95 -3.38 -8.12
C TYR A 151 14.21 -4.20 -9.17
N PHE A 152 14.30 -5.54 -9.12
CA PHE A 152 13.51 -6.42 -9.98
C PHE A 152 11.99 -6.17 -9.80
N TRP A 153 11.51 -6.20 -8.55
CA TRP A 153 10.10 -5.92 -8.26
C TRP A 153 9.69 -4.49 -8.62
N ALA A 154 10.59 -3.50 -8.46
CA ALA A 154 10.33 -2.13 -8.87
C ALA A 154 10.19 -1.98 -10.39
N LEU A 155 10.99 -2.72 -11.17
CA LEU A 155 10.85 -2.79 -12.63
C LEU A 155 9.53 -3.44 -13.02
N SER A 156 9.16 -4.57 -12.40
CA SER A 156 7.85 -5.21 -12.65
C SER A 156 6.69 -4.27 -12.33
N HIS A 157 6.77 -3.55 -11.20
CA HIS A 157 5.78 -2.53 -10.82
C HIS A 157 5.70 -1.41 -11.86
N LEU A 158 6.85 -0.85 -12.26
CA LEU A 158 6.96 0.18 -13.30
C LEU A 158 6.28 -0.23 -14.60
N LEU A 159 6.56 -1.45 -15.09
CA LEU A 159 5.97 -2.00 -16.30
C LEU A 159 4.45 -2.18 -16.17
N CYS A 160 3.97 -2.70 -15.03
CA CYS A 160 2.53 -2.84 -14.77
C CYS A 160 1.82 -1.49 -14.75
N VAL A 161 2.39 -0.48 -14.07
CA VAL A 161 1.83 0.89 -14.03
C VAL A 161 1.77 1.49 -15.44
N GLY A 162 2.85 1.34 -16.22
CA GLY A 162 2.91 1.82 -17.59
C GLY A 162 1.86 1.17 -18.49
N ALA A 163 1.79 -0.17 -18.48
CA ALA A 163 0.81 -0.94 -19.24
C ALA A 163 -0.62 -0.61 -18.84
N TYR A 164 -0.91 -0.47 -17.54
CA TYR A 164 -2.22 -0.09 -17.03
C TYR A 164 -2.65 1.28 -17.56
N LYS A 165 -1.76 2.27 -17.51
CA LYS A 165 -2.03 3.63 -18.03
C LYS A 165 -2.25 3.64 -19.55
N ILE A 166 -1.49 2.85 -20.30
CA ILE A 166 -1.66 2.70 -21.75
C ILE A 166 -3.01 2.06 -22.05
N LEU A 167 -3.36 0.97 -21.37
CA LEU A 167 -4.63 0.26 -21.55
C LEU A 167 -5.83 1.14 -21.21
N LEU A 168 -5.77 1.83 -20.06
CA LEU A 168 -6.78 2.81 -19.65
C LEU A 168 -7.03 3.87 -20.75
N LYS A 169 -5.97 4.32 -21.42
CA LYS A 169 -6.09 5.31 -22.50
C LYS A 169 -6.57 4.71 -23.82
N ALA A 170 -6.18 3.46 -24.10
CA ALA A 170 -6.56 2.73 -25.31
C ALA A 170 -8.04 2.34 -25.32
N GLN A 171 -8.64 2.09 -24.15
CA GLN A 171 -10.08 1.88 -23.96
C GLN A 171 -10.87 3.20 -24.06
N LYS A 172 -10.58 3.98 -25.11
CA LYS A 172 -10.92 5.40 -25.41
C LYS A 172 -12.41 5.79 -25.32
N SER A 173 -13.28 4.88 -24.89
CA SER A 173 -14.70 5.02 -24.63
C SER A 173 -15.04 4.47 -23.23
N ASN A 174 -14.39 4.95 -22.16
CA ASN A 174 -14.68 4.46 -20.81
C ASN A 174 -16.11 4.86 -20.40
N VAL A 175 -17.04 3.94 -20.65
CA VAL A 175 -18.38 3.95 -20.04
C VAL A 175 -18.26 3.82 -18.51
N LEU A 176 -17.18 3.21 -18.02
CA LEU A 176 -16.91 3.05 -16.59
C LEU A 176 -16.27 4.31 -16.00
N SER A 177 -16.90 4.85 -14.96
CA SER A 177 -16.34 5.95 -14.18
C SER A 177 -15.05 5.56 -13.45
N ASP A 178 -14.27 6.55 -12.98
CA ASP A 178 -13.07 6.29 -12.17
C ASP A 178 -13.39 5.47 -10.90
N ILE A 179 -14.59 5.64 -10.34
CA ILE A 179 -15.09 4.87 -9.19
C ILE A 179 -15.40 3.42 -9.60
N ASP A 180 -16.06 3.21 -10.74
CA ASP A 180 -16.37 1.87 -11.24
C ASP A 180 -15.10 1.07 -11.51
N GLN A 181 -14.13 1.68 -12.18
CA GLN A 181 -12.82 1.10 -12.46
C GLN A 181 -12.11 0.67 -11.16
N GLN A 182 -12.13 1.54 -10.15
CA GLN A 182 -11.52 1.25 -8.86
C GLN A 182 -12.26 0.13 -8.11
N TYR A 183 -13.59 0.13 -8.15
CA TYR A 183 -14.41 -0.89 -7.51
C TYR A 183 -14.13 -2.28 -8.11
N LEU A 184 -14.10 -2.38 -9.44
CA LEU A 184 -13.72 -3.61 -10.14
C LEU A 184 -12.30 -4.04 -9.78
N ASN A 185 -11.34 -3.11 -9.79
CA ASN A 185 -9.96 -3.40 -9.39
C ASN A 185 -9.87 -3.96 -7.97
N TYR A 186 -10.63 -3.44 -7.01
CA TYR A 186 -10.65 -3.96 -5.64
C TYR A 186 -11.25 -5.37 -5.55
N ILE A 187 -12.40 -5.63 -6.19
CA ILE A 187 -13.02 -6.96 -6.19
C ILE A 187 -12.08 -7.99 -6.84
N PHE A 188 -11.61 -7.70 -8.06
CA PHE A 188 -10.73 -8.64 -8.77
C PHE A 188 -9.41 -8.84 -8.03
N SER A 189 -8.86 -7.81 -7.40
CA SER A 189 -7.66 -7.96 -6.59
C SER A 189 -7.88 -8.84 -5.37
N ALA A 190 -8.96 -8.61 -4.62
CA ALA A 190 -9.27 -9.42 -3.45
C ALA A 190 -9.40 -10.91 -3.84
N VAL A 191 -10.09 -11.20 -4.95
CA VAL A 191 -10.25 -12.57 -5.47
C VAL A 191 -8.92 -13.16 -5.94
N LEU A 192 -8.21 -12.49 -6.86
CA LEU A 192 -6.99 -13.00 -7.46
C LEU A 192 -5.86 -13.17 -6.44
N LEU A 193 -5.72 -12.23 -5.50
CA LEU A 193 -4.70 -12.32 -4.44
C LEU A 193 -5.04 -13.40 -3.42
N THR A 194 -6.32 -13.62 -3.13
CA THR A 194 -6.74 -14.75 -2.28
C THR A 194 -6.36 -16.08 -2.93
N PHE A 195 -6.65 -16.25 -4.22
CA PHE A 195 -6.24 -17.45 -4.94
C PHE A 195 -4.72 -17.59 -5.06
N ALA A 196 -3.99 -16.47 -5.24
CA ALA A 196 -2.53 -16.47 -5.29
C ALA A 196 -1.88 -16.77 -3.93
N SER A 197 -2.56 -16.51 -2.82
CA SER A 197 -2.01 -16.72 -1.46
C SER A 197 -1.69 -18.19 -1.13
N TYR A 198 -2.40 -19.12 -1.79
CA TYR A 198 -2.17 -20.56 -1.62
C TYR A 198 -0.88 -21.03 -2.31
N PRO A 199 -0.67 -20.84 -3.63
CA PRO A 199 0.57 -21.24 -4.30
C PRO A 199 1.79 -20.42 -3.86
N THR A 200 1.63 -19.18 -3.38
CA THR A 200 2.77 -18.44 -2.79
C THR A 200 3.16 -18.95 -1.40
N GLY A 201 2.35 -19.81 -0.78
CA GLY A 201 2.56 -20.35 0.56
C GLY A 201 2.45 -19.30 1.67
N GLU A 202 1.98 -18.09 1.35
CA GLU A 202 1.94 -16.98 2.30
C GLU A 202 0.86 -17.19 3.36
N LEU A 203 -0.25 -17.87 3.03
CA LEU A 203 -1.32 -18.17 3.99
C LEU A 203 -0.81 -18.98 5.19
N LEU A 204 -0.03 -20.03 4.94
CA LEU A 204 0.52 -20.88 5.98
C LEU A 204 1.58 -20.13 6.80
N ARG A 205 2.46 -19.40 6.13
CA ARG A 205 3.55 -18.64 6.77
C ARG A 205 3.06 -17.44 7.58
N ALA A 206 1.89 -16.90 7.26
CA ALA A 206 1.29 -15.79 8.00
C ALA A 206 0.70 -16.24 9.33
N VAL A 207 0.22 -17.48 9.47
CA VAL A 207 -0.25 -18.02 10.75
C VAL A 207 0.90 -18.15 11.75
N GLU A 208 2.10 -18.45 11.27
CA GLU A 208 3.33 -18.54 12.08
C GLU A 208 3.99 -17.18 12.36
N PHE A 209 3.39 -16.07 11.91
CA PHE A 209 3.99 -14.75 12.02
C PHE A 209 4.03 -14.25 13.48
N PRO A 210 5.21 -13.91 14.03
CA PRO A 210 5.36 -13.59 15.46
C PRO A 210 4.52 -12.40 15.92
N PHE A 211 4.29 -11.41 15.04
CA PHE A 211 3.52 -10.23 15.38
C PHE A 211 2.03 -10.33 15.06
N LEU A 212 1.54 -11.51 14.64
CA LEU A 212 0.16 -11.71 14.17
C LEU A 212 -0.87 -11.28 15.22
N TYR A 213 -0.59 -11.50 16.50
CA TYR A 213 -1.49 -11.20 17.63
C TYR A 213 -1.25 -9.82 18.26
N PHE A 214 -0.31 -9.03 17.75
CA PHE A 214 -0.01 -7.73 18.32
C PHE A 214 -1.03 -6.68 17.85
N TYR A 215 -1.56 -5.90 18.80
CA TYR A 215 -2.52 -4.83 18.49
C TYR A 215 -1.97 -3.82 17.46
N ARG A 216 -0.65 -3.57 17.45
CA ARG A 216 0.01 -2.67 16.49
C ARG A 216 -0.07 -3.20 15.07
N PHE A 217 0.04 -4.52 14.89
CA PHE A 217 -0.11 -5.14 13.58
C PHE A 217 -1.54 -4.98 13.08
N HIS A 218 -2.53 -5.36 13.89
CA HIS A 218 -3.94 -5.21 13.52
C HIS A 218 -4.34 -3.75 13.26
N SER A 219 -3.96 -2.82 14.15
CA SER A 219 -4.29 -1.40 13.98
C SER A 219 -3.65 -0.82 12.72
N SER A 220 -2.42 -1.21 12.39
CA SER A 220 -1.73 -0.79 11.16
C SER A 220 -2.38 -1.40 9.92
N CYS A 221 -2.80 -2.67 9.96
CA CYS A 221 -3.52 -3.32 8.87
C CYS A 221 -4.88 -2.64 8.62
N TRP A 222 -5.65 -2.35 9.66
CA TRP A 222 -6.90 -1.59 9.55
C TRP A 222 -6.65 -0.18 9.01
N ALA A 223 -5.70 0.55 9.59
CA ALA A 223 -5.32 1.88 9.13
C ALA A 223 -4.93 1.87 7.65
N SER A 224 -4.16 0.87 7.21
CA SER A 224 -3.74 0.73 5.82
C SER A 224 -4.91 0.51 4.85
N GLY A 225 -5.95 -0.22 5.26
CA GLY A 225 -7.16 -0.43 4.47
C GLY A 225 -7.98 0.85 4.34
N PHE A 226 -8.22 1.55 5.45
CA PHE A 226 -8.92 2.84 5.46
C PHE A 226 -8.17 3.92 4.68
N LEU A 227 -6.85 4.03 4.88
CA LEU A 227 -6.01 4.99 4.16
C LEU A 227 -6.00 4.70 2.66
N GLY A 228 -5.99 3.43 2.25
CA GLY A 228 -6.14 3.04 0.84
C GLY A 228 -7.46 3.54 0.23
N PHE A 229 -8.57 3.36 0.96
CA PHE A 229 -9.88 3.86 0.55
C PHE A 229 -9.93 5.40 0.46
N PHE A 230 -9.47 6.11 1.49
CA PHE A 230 -9.45 7.58 1.50
C PHE A 230 -8.51 8.16 0.44
N LEU A 231 -7.36 7.52 0.18
CA LEU A 231 -6.48 7.89 -0.91
C LEU A 231 -7.18 7.75 -2.27
N SER A 232 -7.93 6.68 -2.48
CA SER A 232 -8.71 6.51 -3.71
C SER A 232 -9.78 7.59 -3.88
N LEU A 233 -10.60 7.84 -2.85
CA LEU A 233 -11.64 8.88 -2.91
C LEU A 233 -11.05 10.28 -3.09
N SER A 234 -9.97 10.61 -2.38
CA SER A 234 -9.30 11.90 -2.53
C SER A 234 -8.69 12.06 -3.93
N THR A 235 -8.19 10.97 -4.55
CA THR A 235 -7.72 10.99 -5.94
C THR A 235 -8.84 11.32 -6.92
N VAL A 236 -10.00 10.67 -6.77
CA VAL A 236 -11.18 10.93 -7.64
C VAL A 236 -11.70 12.35 -7.43
N LYS A 237 -11.81 12.81 -6.18
CA LYS A 237 -12.18 14.19 -5.88
C LYS A 237 -11.20 15.21 -6.45
N LEU A 238 -9.90 14.93 -6.35
CA LEU A 238 -8.85 15.80 -6.91
C LEU A 238 -8.99 15.91 -8.44
N LYS A 239 -9.20 14.79 -9.13
CA LYS A 239 -9.38 14.76 -10.59
C LYS A 239 -10.67 15.45 -11.05
N SER A 240 -11.77 15.28 -10.32
CA SER A 240 -13.07 15.87 -10.69
C SER A 240 -13.13 17.38 -10.44
N GLN A 241 -12.44 17.90 -9.43
CA GLN A 241 -12.54 19.30 -9.02
C GLN A 241 -11.51 20.24 -9.62
N MET A 242 -10.44 19.72 -10.25
CA MET A 242 -9.29 20.51 -10.67
C MET A 242 -8.96 20.33 -12.15
N ALA A 243 -8.43 21.40 -12.76
CA ALA A 243 -7.85 21.31 -14.09
C ALA A 243 -6.71 20.27 -14.11
N PRO A 244 -6.54 19.49 -15.20
CA PRO A 244 -5.56 18.40 -15.26
C PRO A 244 -4.13 18.80 -14.86
N GLY A 245 -3.71 20.02 -15.20
CA GLY A 245 -2.39 20.56 -14.83
C GLY A 245 -2.22 20.76 -13.32
N LEU A 246 -3.24 21.27 -12.63
CA LEU A 246 -3.22 21.49 -11.19
C LEU A 246 -3.30 20.18 -10.41
N CYS A 247 -4.15 19.24 -10.87
CA CYS A 247 -4.20 17.88 -10.33
C CYS A 247 -2.83 17.19 -10.43
N THR A 248 -2.17 17.32 -11.59
CA THR A 248 -0.81 16.80 -11.79
C THR A 248 0.19 17.45 -10.84
N GLY A 249 0.11 18.77 -10.65
CA GLY A 249 0.96 19.49 -9.68
C GLY A 249 0.83 18.94 -8.26
N TRP A 250 -0.40 18.70 -7.79
CA TRP A 250 -0.63 18.09 -6.47
C TRP A 250 -0.15 16.65 -6.36
N MET A 251 -0.31 15.84 -7.41
CA MET A 251 0.23 14.48 -7.45
C MET A 251 1.77 14.44 -7.40
N VAL A 252 2.44 15.43 -8.00
CA VAL A 252 3.89 15.59 -7.88
C VAL A 252 4.28 16.06 -6.49
N PHE A 253 3.56 17.03 -5.93
CA PHE A 253 3.82 17.57 -4.60
C PHE A 253 3.66 16.53 -3.47
N ALA A 254 2.76 15.56 -3.64
CA ALA A 254 2.55 14.48 -2.68
C ALA A 254 3.74 13.51 -2.52
N LYS A 255 4.77 13.59 -3.38
CA LYS A 255 5.97 12.75 -3.31
C LYS A 255 6.98 13.37 -2.33
N PRO A 256 7.19 12.79 -1.13
CA PRO A 256 8.03 13.40 -0.11
C PRO A 256 9.53 13.39 -0.48
N PRO A 257 10.30 14.42 -0.06
CA PRO A 257 11.74 14.43 -0.23
C PRO A 257 12.42 13.40 0.69
N ALA A 258 13.53 12.81 0.21
CA ALA A 258 14.19 11.68 0.85
C ALA A 258 14.56 11.88 2.33
N ARG A 259 14.99 13.09 2.70
CA ARG A 259 15.37 13.45 4.08
C ARG A 259 14.18 13.41 5.04
N TRP A 260 12.99 13.78 4.57
CA TRP A 260 11.79 13.85 5.40
C TRP A 260 11.24 12.46 5.71
N THR A 261 11.26 11.56 4.71
CA THR A 261 10.81 10.18 4.89
C THR A 261 11.70 9.42 5.88
N ARG A 262 13.02 9.62 5.83
CA ARG A 262 13.97 9.01 6.78
C ARG A 262 13.69 9.44 8.23
N ARG A 263 13.45 10.73 8.47
CA ARG A 263 13.13 11.25 9.82
C ARG A 263 11.79 10.74 10.33
N SER A 264 10.76 10.70 9.49
CA SER A 264 9.42 10.24 9.89
C SER A 264 9.43 8.75 10.23
N LEU A 265 10.18 7.94 9.47
CA LEU A 265 10.34 6.51 9.77
C LEU A 265 11.16 6.31 11.05
N ALA A 266 12.20 7.11 11.29
CA ALA A 266 12.99 7.07 12.53
C ALA A 266 12.16 7.45 13.76
N GLY A 267 11.25 8.43 13.65
CA GLY A 267 10.30 8.74 14.71
C GLY A 267 9.35 7.59 15.03
N LEU A 268 8.79 6.94 13.99
CA LEU A 268 7.94 5.76 14.16
C LEU A 268 8.72 4.56 14.75
N LEU A 269 9.98 4.38 14.37
CA LEU A 269 10.87 3.34 14.90
C LEU A 269 11.25 3.60 16.36
N GLY A 270 11.55 4.85 16.74
CA GLY A 270 11.81 5.21 18.13
C GLY A 270 10.60 4.99 19.04
N GLU A 271 9.38 5.20 18.52
CA GLU A 271 8.13 4.83 19.20
C GLU A 271 7.90 3.31 19.29
N VAL A 272 8.54 2.51 18.43
CA VAL A 272 8.52 1.04 18.55
C VAL A 272 9.48 0.60 19.64
N GLU A 273 10.75 1.02 19.56
CA GLU A 273 11.79 0.63 20.52
C GLU A 273 11.41 1.05 21.95
N HIS A 274 10.91 2.28 22.14
CA HIS A 274 10.49 2.76 23.45
C HIS A 274 9.30 1.97 24.03
N VAL A 275 8.43 1.40 23.20
CA VAL A 275 7.29 0.59 23.64
C VAL A 275 7.67 -0.86 23.84
N GLU A 276 8.58 -1.42 23.02
CA GLU A 276 9.18 -2.74 23.26
C GLU A 276 10.03 -2.74 24.53
N GLU A 277 10.76 -1.68 24.84
CA GLU A 277 11.45 -1.56 26.14
C GLU A 277 10.47 -1.46 27.32
N ARG A 278 9.29 -0.88 27.09
CA ARG A 278 8.24 -0.73 28.11
C ARG A 278 7.48 -2.02 28.38
N TRP A 279 7.29 -2.87 27.38
CA TRP A 279 6.48 -4.09 27.46
C TRP A 279 7.27 -5.41 27.34
N GLY A 280 8.52 -5.35 26.89
CA GLY A 280 9.44 -6.47 26.73
C GLY A 280 10.36 -6.70 27.93
N ARG A 281 10.32 -5.86 28.97
CA ARG A 281 10.88 -6.28 30.26
C ARG A 281 10.01 -7.39 30.83
N PRO A 282 10.55 -8.59 31.11
CA PRO A 282 9.83 -9.54 31.94
C PRO A 282 9.51 -8.83 33.27
N ARG A 283 8.25 -8.91 33.72
CA ARG A 283 7.90 -8.56 35.10
C ARG A 283 8.89 -9.29 36.01
N SER A 284 9.52 -8.56 36.93
CA SER A 284 10.56 -9.09 37.80
C SER A 284 10.16 -10.45 38.41
N PRO A 285 11.10 -11.37 38.65
CA PRO A 285 10.79 -12.71 39.18
C PRO A 285 10.09 -12.70 40.55
N GLU A 286 10.03 -11.56 41.24
CA GLU A 286 9.49 -11.45 42.60
C GLU A 286 7.96 -11.63 42.69
N ALA A 287 7.22 -11.51 41.57
CA ALA A 287 5.77 -11.75 41.59
C ALA A 287 5.37 -13.24 41.43
N ALA A 288 6.30 -14.12 41.05
CA ALA A 288 6.04 -15.56 40.89
C ALA A 288 6.28 -16.37 42.19
N GLY A 289 7.08 -15.84 43.13
CA GLY A 289 7.36 -16.50 44.41
C GLY A 289 6.20 -16.48 45.41
N GLY A 290 5.23 -15.57 45.25
CA GLY A 290 4.08 -15.44 46.16
C GLY A 290 2.95 -16.45 45.91
N TRP A 291 2.88 -17.06 44.73
CA TRP A 291 1.80 -17.98 44.37
C TRP A 291 2.11 -19.45 44.70
N ILE A 292 3.38 -19.84 44.71
CA ILE A 292 3.79 -21.23 45.02
C ILE A 292 3.71 -21.48 46.54
N SER A 293 4.05 -20.50 47.38
CA SER A 293 3.99 -20.64 48.85
C SER A 293 2.55 -20.73 49.39
N SER A 294 1.55 -20.23 48.64
CA SER A 294 0.14 -20.30 49.06
C SER A 294 -0.56 -21.61 48.66
N CYS A 295 -0.02 -22.37 47.71
CA CYS A 295 -0.60 -23.68 47.31
C CYS A 295 -0.10 -24.82 48.21
N GLU A 296 1.15 -24.80 48.68
CA GLU A 296 1.67 -25.82 49.61
C GLU A 296 1.05 -25.72 51.03
N ALA A 297 0.53 -24.55 51.42
CA ALA A 297 -0.16 -24.38 52.70
C ALA A 297 -1.61 -24.92 52.69
N SER A 298 -2.19 -25.22 51.51
CA SER A 298 -3.57 -25.71 51.39
C SER A 298 -3.67 -27.23 51.22
N GLU A 299 -2.59 -27.91 50.81
CA GLU A 299 -2.58 -29.37 50.65
C GLU A 299 -2.15 -30.14 51.92
N GLY A 300 -1.54 -29.46 52.91
CA GLY A 300 -1.12 -30.08 54.18
C GLY A 300 -2.22 -30.25 55.25
N LYS A 301 -3.50 -29.95 54.96
CA LYS A 301 -4.58 -29.96 55.97
C LYS A 301 -5.72 -30.95 55.73
N ASN A 302 -5.62 -31.85 54.75
CA ASN A 302 -6.73 -32.78 54.43
C ASN A 302 -6.35 -34.28 54.40
N GLN A 303 -5.30 -34.68 55.12
CA GLN A 303 -5.03 -36.08 55.46
C GLN A 303 -4.80 -36.19 56.96
N GLY A 304 -5.85 -36.55 57.70
CA GLY A 304 -5.77 -36.75 59.16
C GLY A 304 -7.12 -36.81 59.85
N SER A 305 -8.04 -37.64 59.38
CA SER A 305 -9.21 -38.08 60.17
C SER A 305 -9.78 -39.36 59.57
N HIS A 306 -9.05 -40.46 59.71
CA HIS A 306 -9.61 -41.81 59.73
C HIS A 306 -8.66 -42.71 60.52
N GLU A 307 -9.25 -43.41 61.49
CA GLU A 307 -8.76 -44.58 62.24
C GLU A 307 -7.91 -44.37 63.51
N ASN A 308 -8.60 -44.67 64.63
CA ASN A 308 -8.18 -45.17 65.95
C ASN A 308 -7.41 -44.25 66.91
#